data_AF-A0AA95EW52-F1
#
_entry.id   AF-A0AA95EW52-F1
#
_cell.length_a   1.000
_cell.length_b   1.000
_cell.length_c   1.000
_cell.angle_alpha   90.00
_cell.angle_beta   90.00
_cell.angle_gamma   90.00
#
_symmetry.space_group_name_H-M   'P 1'
#
loop_
_entity.id
_entity.type
_entity.pdbx_description
1 polymer ?
#
loop_
_entity_poly.entity_id
_entity_poly.type
_entity_poly.pdbx_seq_one_letter_code
_entity_poly.pdbx_strand_id
1 'polypeptide(L)'
;MTESTRKPELPPDENPWKAAGLVAGLGIELAVCIGLGWWLGSIYDNRNGTDYGYITGVVIGLVSGIGSAVALIRKYTGASKP
;
A
#
# COMPACT_ATOMS: atom_id res chain seq x y z
N MET A 1 34.90 -37.90 0.14
CA MET A 1 34.80 -36.43 0.06
C MET A 1 33.99 -36.11 -1.19
N THR A 2 32.68 -35.94 -1.05
CA THR A 2 31.80 -35.55 -2.15
C THR A 2 31.81 -34.03 -2.26
N GLU A 3 32.48 -33.54 -3.30
CA GLU A 3 32.48 -32.14 -3.68
C GLU A 3 31.09 -31.78 -4.17
N SER A 4 30.24 -31.30 -3.26
CA SER A 4 28.94 -30.72 -3.59
C SER A 4 29.22 -29.40 -4.32
N THR A 5 29.17 -29.45 -5.65
CA THR A 5 29.38 -28.32 -6.54
C THR A 5 28.41 -27.21 -6.13
N ARG A 6 28.90 -26.18 -5.42
CA ARG A 6 28.10 -25.03 -5.00
C ARG A 6 27.76 -24.27 -6.28
N LYS A 7 26.60 -24.59 -6.87
CA LYS A 7 26.03 -23.88 -8.02
C LYS A 7 25.96 -22.41 -7.61
N PRO A 8 26.53 -21.47 -8.39
CA PRO A 8 26.40 -20.06 -8.08
C PRO A 8 24.89 -19.75 -8.09
N GLU A 9 24.37 -19.34 -6.93
CA GLU A 9 23.02 -18.80 -6.83
C GLU A 9 23.01 -17.55 -7.70
N LEU A 10 22.40 -17.66 -8.88
CA LEU A 10 22.20 -16.51 -9.75
C LEU A 10 21.43 -15.46 -8.95
N PRO A 11 21.81 -14.17 -9.02
CA PRO A 11 21.05 -13.13 -8.37
C PRO A 11 19.58 -13.26 -8.80
N PRO A 12 18.62 -13.15 -7.87
CA PRO A 12 17.20 -13.20 -8.22
C PRO A 12 16.94 -12.21 -9.36
N ASP A 13 16.10 -12.60 -10.34
CA ASP A 13 15.83 -11.75 -11.49
C ASP A 13 15.16 -10.45 -11.01
N GLU A 14 15.94 -9.38 -10.87
CA GLU A 14 15.42 -8.06 -10.53
C GLU A 14 14.84 -7.44 -11.79
N ASN A 15 13.66 -7.90 -12.21
CA ASN A 15 12.95 -7.31 -13.34
C ASN A 15 12.36 -5.95 -12.92
N PRO A 16 12.87 -4.81 -13.42
CA PRO A 16 12.42 -3.49 -13.00
C PRO A 16 10.94 -3.25 -13.32
N TRP A 17 10.40 -3.92 -14.35
CA TRP A 17 8.98 -3.83 -14.70
C TRP A 17 8.07 -4.48 -13.65
N LYS A 18 8.53 -5.55 -12.99
CA LYS A 18 7.79 -6.16 -11.87
C LYS A 18 7.73 -5.21 -10.68
N ALA A 19 8.86 -4.60 -10.33
CA ALA A 19 8.92 -3.62 -9.24
C ALA A 19 8.02 -2.41 -9.52
N ALA A 20 8.08 -1.88 -10.75
CA ALA A 20 7.22 -0.78 -11.17
C ALA A 20 5.72 -1.13 -11.07
N GLY A 21 5.31 -2.33 -11.50
CA GLY A 21 3.93 -2.78 -11.39
C GLY A 21 3.45 -2.89 -9.94
N LEU A 22 4.30 -3.37 -9.02
CA LEU A 22 3.99 -3.44 -7.60
C LEU A 22 3.81 -2.04 -6.98
N VAL A 23 4.74 -1.13 -7.26
CA VAL A 23 4.67 0.26 -6.76
C VAL A 23 3.46 0.99 -7.33
N ALA A 24 3.16 0.81 -8.62
CA ALA A 24 1.96 1.38 -9.24
C ALA A 24 0.68 0.84 -8.60
N GLY A 25 0.62 -0.47 -8.30
CA GLY A 25 -0.50 -1.07 -7.58
C GLY A 25 -0.74 -0.43 -6.20
N LEU A 26 0.34 -0.25 -5.42
CA LEU A 26 0.28 0.45 -4.13
C LEU A 26 -0.16 1.91 -4.29
N GLY A 27 0.32 2.60 -5.32
CA GLY A 27 -0.08 3.97 -5.63
C GLY A 27 -1.56 4.10 -5.97
N ILE A 28 -2.10 3.16 -6.77
CA ILE A 28 -3.51 3.11 -7.13
C ILE A 28 -4.37 2.85 -5.88
N GLU A 29 -3.99 1.89 -5.05
CA GLU A 29 -4.69 1.61 -3.79
C GLU A 29 -4.76 2.85 -2.89
N LEU A 30 -3.61 3.52 -2.69
CA LEU A 30 -3.54 4.75 -1.89
C LEU A 30 -4.43 5.85 -2.48
N ALA A 31 -4.36 6.06 -3.80
CA ALA A 31 -5.15 7.07 -4.49
C ALA A 31 -6.66 6.82 -4.32
N VAL A 32 -7.10 5.55 -4.38
CA VAL A 32 -8.50 5.16 -4.15
C VAL A 32 -8.91 5.45 -2.71
N CYS A 33 -8.10 5.05 -1.71
CA CYS A 33 -8.43 5.30 -0.30
C CYS A 33 -8.52 6.80 0.03
N ILE A 34 -7.57 7.60 -0.46
CA ILE A 34 -7.57 9.06 -0.26
C ILE A 34 -8.74 9.71 -1.01
N GLY A 35 -8.97 9.32 -2.26
CA GLY A 35 -10.06 9.85 -3.09
C GLY A 35 -11.44 9.58 -2.47
N LEU A 36 -11.66 8.36 -1.96
CA LEU A 36 -12.87 8.01 -1.23
C LEU A 36 -13.01 8.79 0.08
N GLY A 37 -11.91 8.98 0.82
CA GLY A 37 -11.90 9.79 2.03
C GLY A 37 -12.29 11.24 1.76
N TRP A 38 -11.68 11.86 0.75
CA TRP A 38 -12.02 13.20 0.31
C TRP A 38 -13.49 13.32 -0.16
N TRP A 39 -13.96 12.36 -0.96
CA TRP A 39 -15.33 12.36 -1.46
C TRP A 39 -16.37 12.24 -0.35
N LEU A 40 -16.16 11.33 0.61
CA LEU A 40 -17.04 11.21 1.78
C LEU A 40 -16.96 12.45 2.68
N GLY A 41 -15.76 13.00 2.88
CA GLY A 41 -15.57 14.21 3.67
C GLY A 41 -16.22 15.44 3.05
N SER A 42 -16.17 15.59 1.73
CA SER A 42 -16.86 16.68 1.01
C SER A 42 -18.38 16.54 1.03
N ILE A 43 -18.92 15.31 0.95
CA ILE A 43 -20.36 15.07 1.15
C ILE A 43 -20.77 15.45 2.58
N TYR A 44 -19.94 15.14 3.57
CA TYR A 44 -20.17 15.52 4.96
C TYR A 44 -20.18 17.04 5.14
N ASP A 45 -19.17 17.72 4.58
CA ASP A 45 -19.08 19.19 4.59
C ASP A 45 -20.33 19.85 4.00
N ASN A 46 -20.78 19.36 2.84
CA ASN A 46 -21.97 19.90 2.16
C ASN A 46 -23.28 19.67 2.95
N ARG A 47 -23.34 18.66 3.83
CA ARG A 47 -24.52 18.38 4.67
C ARG A 47 -24.50 19.13 5.99
N ASN A 48 -23.32 19.32 6.57
CA ASN A 48 -23.16 19.89 7.90
C ASN A 48 -22.79 21.38 7.88
N GLY A 49 -22.53 21.96 6.70
CA GLY A 49 -22.08 23.34 6.56
C GLY A 49 -20.68 23.55 7.17
N THR A 50 -19.85 22.51 7.14
CA THR A 50 -18.46 22.55 7.62
C THR A 50 -17.51 22.62 6.43
N ASP A 51 -16.28 23.07 6.66
CA ASP A 51 -15.23 23.16 5.63
C ASP A 51 -14.00 22.28 5.94
N TYR A 52 -14.11 21.33 6.87
CA TYR A 52 -12.97 20.55 7.39
C TYR A 52 -13.15 19.03 7.24
N GLY A 53 -14.33 18.57 6.85
CA GLY A 53 -14.70 17.18 6.65
C GLY A 53 -13.89 16.53 5.53
N TYR A 54 -13.63 17.22 4.43
CA TYR A 54 -12.76 16.73 3.35
C TYR A 54 -11.32 16.50 3.82
N ILE A 55 -10.78 17.39 4.67
CA ILE A 55 -9.43 17.24 5.24
C ILE A 55 -9.38 16.02 6.15
N THR A 56 -10.36 15.91 7.05
CA THR A 56 -10.49 14.76 7.96
C THR A 56 -10.62 13.46 7.17
N GLY A 57 -11.45 13.47 6.12
CA GLY A 57 -11.63 12.34 5.21
C GLY A 57 -10.35 11.94 4.49
N VAL A 58 -9.58 12.89 3.96
CA VAL A 58 -8.27 12.63 3.34
C VAL A 58 -7.29 12.00 4.33
N VAL A 59 -7.22 12.52 5.57
CA VAL A 59 -6.32 11.96 6.61
C VAL A 59 -6.72 10.53 6.95
N ILE A 60 -8.02 10.27 7.16
CA ILE A 60 -8.53 8.91 7.43
C ILE A 60 -8.25 7.99 6.24
N GLY A 61 -8.49 8.46 5.01
CA GLY A 61 -8.20 7.72 3.78
C GLY A 61 -6.72 7.35 3.65
N LEU A 62 -5.83 8.29 3.92
CA LEU A 62 -4.38 8.06 3.90
C LEU A 62 -3.94 7.04 4.95
N VAL A 63 -4.38 7.20 6.21
CA VAL A 63 -4.05 6.27 7.31
C VAL A 63 -4.56 4.86 6.99
N SER A 64 -5.77 4.75 6.45
CA SER A 64 -6.36 3.48 6.03
C SER A 64 -5.58 2.83 4.88
N GLY A 65 -5.22 3.59 3.84
CA GLY A 65 -4.44 3.10 2.70
C GLY A 65 -3.05 2.63 3.09
N ILE A 66 -2.33 3.39 3.92
CA ILE A 66 -1.03 2.97 4.47
C ILE A 66 -1.18 1.72 5.34
N GLY A 67 -2.20 1.69 6.22
CA GLY A 67 -2.47 0.55 7.09
C GLY A 67 -2.74 -0.73 6.30
N SER A 68 -3.51 -0.64 5.22
CA SER A 68 -3.79 -1.74 4.30
C SER A 68 -2.53 -2.23 3.59
N ALA A 69 -1.74 -1.32 2.99
CA ALA A 69 -0.48 -1.66 2.36
C ALA A 69 0.49 -2.37 3.32
N VAL A 70 0.65 -1.84 4.54
CA VAL A 70 1.50 -2.45 5.57
C VAL A 70 0.97 -3.82 5.98
N ALA A 71 -0.34 -3.99 6.16
CA ALA A 71 -0.93 -5.28 6.51
C ALA A 71 -0.71 -6.33 5.41
N LEU A 72 -0.87 -5.95 4.15
CA LEU A 72 -0.58 -6.82 2.99
C LEU A 72 0.90 -7.21 2.99
N ILE A 73 1.81 -6.24 3.07
CA ILE A 73 3.25 -6.51 3.11
C ILE A 73 3.58 -7.47 4.25
N ARG A 74 3.07 -7.23 5.47
CA ARG A 74 3.33 -8.11 6.63
C ARG A 74 2.80 -9.53 6.41
N LYS A 75 1.62 -9.66 5.80
CA LYS A 75 1.01 -10.95 5.47
C LYS A 75 1.83 -11.73 4.44
N TYR A 76 2.35 -11.06 3.41
CA TYR A 76 3.11 -11.72 2.34
C TYR A 76 4.59 -11.92 2.68
N THR A 77 5.18 -11.07 3.53
CA THR A 77 6.58 -11.21 3.98
C THR A 77 6.74 -12.19 5.14
N GLY A 78 5.66 -12.77 5.66
CA GLY A 78 5.73 -13.76 6.75
C GLY A 78 6.14 -13.16 8.10
N ALA A 79 6.08 -11.83 8.26
CA ALA A 79 6.25 -11.15 9.54
C ALA A 79 5.00 -11.31 10.45
N SER A 80 4.48 -12.54 10.50
CA SER A 80 3.65 -13.04 11.58
C SER A 80 4.60 -13.27 12.75
N LYS A 81 4.60 -12.36 13.72
CA LYS A 81 5.29 -12.60 14.99
C LYS A 81 4.69 -13.87 15.64
N PRO A 82 5.51 -14.74 16.29
CA PRO A 82 4.99 -15.86 17.08
C PRO A 82 4.02 -15.40 18.17
#